data_AF-A0A8J5UXJ6-F1
#
_entry.id   AF-A0A8J5UXJ6-F1
#
_cell.length_a   1.000
_cell.length_b   1.000
_cell.length_c   1.000
_cell.angle_alpha   90.00
_cell.angle_beta   90.00
_cell.angle_gamma   90.00
#
_symmetry.space_group_name_H-M   'P 1'
#
loop_
_entity.id
_entity.type
_entity.pdbx_description
1 polymer ?
#
loop_
_entity_poly.entity_id
_entity_poly.type
_entity_poly.pdbx_seq_one_letter_code
_entity_poly.pdbx_strand_id
1 'polypeptide(L)'
;MIFRKLRLVFIIYIYVITIASFLLLNYDYTIDRTNRIPLVRAAMVSSYPDDLRLWTEEIAMTKAWVFMTDNDDAEGVPVSAFEAWRFDDEIFKKFCDFGAKLLVLWARSGSHENLSIAEDIVRRSLIAMSKFEYLLPNPWGENWYAFSVILPKLLSMYIYLGDNEELKNKCYRLMMKVVTRLDRSLSVNRKGINVAYLGIPRLCATYYFDKRIFNQDIQKNENPFIKLKEQFYLNFNRSPAIFDGVYEDGTCIEHKNVATFSYFVTLNGFYESVYHALGLPSNVRDIASYMLNKVLHPDIPWLPLGLFGRTGDRYRYKHWWNVTCSKEGIELMPFSGVAVFKTPQSMICVRVQRPGFTTYETDKSAQGEFALGWVQLRRIYIKGVNYPRKLNWDVLKNEPGLIIPADGRFLLLVGGKYQTTMSYQCQPNSINSFVGRLVDSELLFWKNEYNFRSAYSGDCLVKEAAVVTSHGLEAYYEIENNSGKDLKFIWQDNENKLAVNDISVDHQGNFVLIPSGKTIAFNWRMLISEGVDSKIKIDQGNLTFESGGVYTVKVLKKNEKFVVLKGDKPVLIGTNSSVLDEYVLYEKKKYRRDPKNFMYRL
;
A
#
# COMPACT_ATOMS: atom_id res chain seq x y z
N MET A 1 60.47 -11.09 50.17
CA MET A 1 60.78 -11.48 48.76
C MET A 1 59.58 -12.05 48.01
N ILE A 2 58.76 -12.92 48.63
CA ILE A 2 57.56 -13.54 48.01
C ILE A 2 56.50 -12.51 47.59
N PHE A 3 56.27 -11.47 48.40
CA PHE A 3 55.26 -10.43 48.12
C PHE A 3 55.54 -9.60 46.85
N ARG A 4 56.81 -9.37 46.51
CA ARG A 4 57.20 -8.65 45.28
C ARG A 4 56.94 -9.49 44.02
N LYS A 5 57.14 -10.81 44.10
CA LYS A 5 56.86 -11.73 42.99
C LYS A 5 55.35 -11.85 42.74
N LEU A 6 54.54 -11.97 43.79
CA LEU A 6 53.08 -11.99 43.67
C LEU A 6 52.52 -10.69 43.07
N ARG A 7 53.06 -9.53 43.46
CA ARG A 7 52.65 -8.23 42.91
C ARG A 7 52.98 -8.11 41.41
N LEU A 8 54.15 -8.59 40.99
CA LEU A 8 54.54 -8.58 39.58
C LEU A 8 53.66 -9.52 38.74
N VAL A 9 53.37 -10.72 39.24
CA VAL A 9 52.47 -11.69 38.57
C VAL A 9 51.06 -11.12 38.43
N PHE A 10 50.55 -10.45 39.47
CA PHE A 10 49.23 -9.82 39.42
C PHE A 10 49.17 -8.66 38.41
N ILE A 11 50.21 -7.83 38.31
CA ILE A 11 50.29 -6.76 37.31
C ILE A 11 50.33 -7.34 35.89
N ILE A 12 51.12 -8.39 35.65
CA ILE A 12 51.18 -9.07 34.35
C ILE A 12 49.82 -9.68 33.99
N TYR A 13 49.14 -10.31 34.95
CA TYR A 13 47.81 -10.88 34.74
C TYR A 13 46.77 -9.82 34.35
N ILE A 14 46.75 -8.67 35.03
CA ILE A 14 45.87 -7.54 34.65
C ILE A 14 46.20 -7.07 33.24
N TYR A 15 47.50 -6.91 32.91
CA TYR A 15 47.91 -6.42 31.60
C TYR A 15 47.49 -7.37 30.46
N VAL A 16 47.63 -8.68 30.68
CA VAL A 16 47.18 -9.72 29.73
C VAL A 16 45.66 -9.69 29.57
N ILE A 17 44.90 -9.55 30.64
CA ILE A 17 43.43 -9.41 30.56
C ILE A 17 43.03 -8.14 29.81
N THR A 18 43.69 -7.01 30.08
CA THR A 18 43.39 -5.74 29.41
C THR A 18 43.70 -5.83 27.92
N ILE A 19 44.84 -6.42 27.52
CA ILE A 19 45.19 -6.64 26.12
C ILE A 19 44.21 -7.61 25.46
N ALA A 20 43.90 -8.75 26.10
CA ALA A 20 42.96 -9.72 25.54
C ALA A 20 41.55 -9.12 25.38
N SER A 21 41.09 -8.33 26.35
CA SER A 21 39.81 -7.62 26.27
C SER A 21 39.83 -6.55 25.18
N PHE A 22 40.92 -5.82 25.03
CA PHE A 22 41.10 -4.83 23.97
C PHE A 22 41.17 -5.48 22.58
N LEU A 23 41.83 -6.62 22.45
CA LEU A 23 41.89 -7.39 21.20
C LEU A 23 40.53 -7.99 20.86
N LEU A 24 39.79 -8.55 21.82
CA LEU A 24 38.42 -9.04 21.61
C LEU A 24 37.46 -7.91 21.19
N LEU A 25 37.52 -6.76 21.86
CA LEU A 25 36.71 -5.59 21.51
C LEU A 25 37.04 -5.03 20.11
N ASN A 26 38.32 -4.97 19.73
CA ASN A 26 38.72 -4.55 18.38
C ASN A 26 38.40 -5.61 17.32
N TYR A 27 38.50 -6.90 17.65
CA TYR A 27 38.20 -8.01 16.75
C TYR A 27 36.70 -8.07 16.42
N ASP A 28 35.83 -7.98 17.44
CA ASP A 28 34.37 -7.89 17.24
C ASP A 28 33.97 -6.63 16.46
N TYR A 29 34.61 -5.48 16.75
CA TYR A 29 34.33 -4.23 16.04
C TYR A 29 34.75 -4.28 14.56
N THR A 30 35.91 -4.88 14.25
CA THR A 30 36.45 -4.93 12.89
C THR A 30 35.72 -5.97 12.03
N ILE A 31 35.39 -7.14 12.56
CA ILE A 31 34.68 -8.20 11.82
C ILE A 31 33.23 -7.80 11.50
N ASP A 32 32.51 -7.21 12.45
CA ASP A 32 31.12 -6.80 12.22
C ASP A 32 31.04 -5.64 11.19
N ARG A 33 31.98 -4.68 11.25
CA ARG A 33 32.09 -3.58 10.27
C ARG A 33 32.40 -4.10 8.86
N THR A 34 33.29 -5.09 8.76
CA THR A 34 33.70 -5.69 7.47
C THR A 34 32.56 -6.52 6.86
N ASN A 35 31.69 -7.11 7.68
CA ASN A 35 30.65 -8.01 7.18
C ASN A 35 29.29 -7.33 6.92
N ARG A 36 28.87 -6.31 7.69
CA ARG A 36 27.52 -5.74 7.54
C ARG A 36 27.44 -4.46 6.73
N ILE A 37 28.46 -3.59 6.73
CA ILE A 37 28.42 -2.36 5.92
C ILE A 37 28.19 -2.68 4.43
N PRO A 38 28.88 -3.68 3.82
CA PRO A 38 28.61 -4.07 2.45
C PRO A 38 27.17 -4.58 2.23
N LEU A 39 26.61 -5.32 3.20
CA LEU A 39 25.22 -5.80 3.15
C LEU A 39 24.21 -4.66 3.20
N VAL A 40 24.42 -3.68 4.08
CA VAL A 40 23.56 -2.48 4.17
C VAL A 40 23.65 -1.66 2.88
N ARG A 41 24.86 -1.47 2.33
CA ARG A 41 25.07 -0.82 1.04
C ARG A 41 24.32 -1.55 -0.08
N ALA A 42 24.45 -2.87 -0.17
CA ALA A 42 23.74 -3.69 -1.15
C ALA A 42 22.21 -3.59 -0.98
N ALA A 43 21.70 -3.62 0.25
CA ALA A 43 20.29 -3.47 0.56
C ALA A 43 19.73 -2.11 0.11
N MET A 44 20.45 -1.00 0.37
CA MET A 44 20.05 0.33 -0.06
C MET A 44 19.94 0.44 -1.59
N VAL A 45 20.88 -0.16 -2.33
CA VAL A 45 20.92 -0.13 -3.80
C VAL A 45 19.86 -1.04 -4.43
N SER A 46 19.66 -2.25 -3.90
CA SER A 46 18.69 -3.23 -4.43
C SER A 46 17.23 -2.88 -4.12
N SER A 47 16.98 -1.99 -3.16
CA SER A 47 15.63 -1.53 -2.81
C SER A 47 14.99 -0.59 -3.84
N TYR A 48 15.72 -0.26 -4.90
CA TYR A 48 15.27 0.58 -6.01
C TYR A 48 15.15 -0.33 -7.26
N PRO A 49 14.10 -0.19 -8.10
CA PRO A 49 13.90 -1.07 -9.26
C PRO A 49 15.08 -1.04 -10.24
N ASP A 50 15.31 -2.16 -10.93
CA ASP A 50 16.36 -2.31 -11.94
C ASP A 50 16.02 -1.61 -13.26
N ASP A 51 14.74 -1.32 -13.51
CA ASP A 51 14.29 -0.58 -14.69
C ASP A 51 14.64 0.91 -14.57
N LEU A 52 15.94 1.16 -14.73
CA LEU A 52 16.60 2.45 -14.80
C LEU A 52 16.08 3.30 -15.96
N ARG A 53 15.36 2.75 -16.94
CA ARG A 53 15.04 3.44 -18.19
C ARG A 53 14.05 4.59 -18.01
N LEU A 54 12.98 4.36 -17.23
CA LEU A 54 12.02 5.42 -16.88
C LEU A 54 12.65 6.51 -16.00
N TRP A 55 13.64 6.14 -15.18
CA TRP A 55 14.33 7.09 -14.30
C TRP A 55 15.42 7.83 -15.03
N THR A 56 16.12 7.20 -15.97
CA THR A 56 17.17 7.87 -16.75
C THR A 56 16.60 8.91 -17.68
N GLU A 57 15.38 8.79 -18.18
CA GLU A 57 14.72 9.87 -18.94
C GLU A 57 14.30 11.04 -18.02
N GLU A 58 13.63 10.77 -16.90
CA GLU A 58 13.24 11.80 -15.91
C GLU A 58 14.47 12.50 -15.30
N ILE A 59 15.52 11.72 -14.99
CA ILE A 59 16.78 12.20 -14.42
C ILE A 59 17.65 12.85 -15.48
N ALA A 60 17.74 12.36 -16.72
CA ALA A 60 18.48 13.03 -17.78
C ALA A 60 17.85 14.37 -18.16
N MET A 61 16.52 14.43 -18.20
CA MET A 61 15.80 15.70 -18.28
C MET A 61 16.24 16.58 -17.11
N THR A 62 16.01 16.17 -15.85
CA THR A 62 16.31 16.98 -14.65
C THR A 62 17.79 17.37 -14.52
N LYS A 63 18.74 16.51 -14.89
CA LYS A 63 20.19 16.76 -14.89
C LYS A 63 20.58 17.88 -15.84
N ALA A 64 19.99 17.91 -17.04
CA ALA A 64 20.22 18.98 -18.00
C ALA A 64 19.84 20.37 -17.44
N TRP A 65 18.99 20.42 -16.39
CA TRP A 65 18.59 21.65 -15.72
C TRP A 65 19.39 21.96 -14.44
N VAL A 66 19.98 20.98 -13.74
CA VAL A 66 20.71 21.23 -12.47
C VAL A 66 22.11 21.83 -12.70
N PHE A 67 22.71 21.67 -13.89
CA PHE A 67 24.10 22.05 -14.17
C PHE A 67 24.36 23.52 -14.59
N MET A 68 23.39 24.44 -14.46
CA MET A 68 23.59 25.83 -14.93
C MET A 68 23.96 26.87 -13.86
N THR A 69 24.36 26.47 -12.65
CA THR A 69 24.93 27.41 -11.67
C THR A 69 26.26 26.89 -11.14
N ASP A 70 27.29 27.73 -11.16
CA ASP A 70 28.65 27.43 -10.71
C ASP A 70 28.69 26.63 -9.40
N ASN A 71 29.53 25.60 -9.36
CA ASN A 71 29.66 24.61 -8.30
C ASN A 71 29.99 25.17 -6.89
N ASP A 72 30.24 26.48 -6.76
CA ASP A 72 30.62 27.14 -5.51
C ASP A 72 29.49 27.94 -4.83
N ASP A 73 28.32 28.09 -5.46
CA ASP A 73 27.18 28.80 -4.84
C ASP A 73 26.19 27.83 -4.18
N ALA A 74 26.55 27.32 -2.99
CA ALA A 74 25.66 26.52 -2.15
C ALA A 74 24.43 27.31 -1.64
N GLU A 75 24.43 28.64 -1.77
CA GLU A 75 23.28 29.51 -1.45
C GLU A 75 22.40 29.80 -2.67
N GLY A 76 22.86 29.48 -3.89
CA GLY A 76 22.11 29.61 -5.14
C GLY A 76 20.77 28.88 -5.16
N VAL A 77 19.86 29.39 -5.98
CA VAL A 77 18.52 28.82 -6.19
C VAL A 77 18.64 27.70 -7.24
N PRO A 78 18.24 26.45 -6.95
CA PRO A 78 18.19 25.44 -7.99
C PRO A 78 17.16 25.85 -9.04
N VAL A 79 17.41 25.47 -10.30
CA VAL A 79 16.59 25.87 -11.46
C VAL A 79 15.09 25.55 -11.25
N SER A 80 14.23 26.28 -11.96
CA SER A 80 12.75 26.37 -11.88
C SER A 80 11.98 25.17 -11.31
N ALA A 81 12.38 23.93 -11.62
CA ALA A 81 11.77 22.70 -11.07
C ALA A 81 11.85 22.58 -9.54
N PHE A 82 12.84 23.20 -8.89
CA PHE A 82 13.03 23.19 -7.44
C PHE A 82 13.10 24.58 -6.81
N GLU A 83 12.80 25.66 -7.55
CA GLU A 83 13.02 27.05 -7.15
C GLU A 83 12.48 27.41 -5.74
N ALA A 84 11.38 26.77 -5.30
CA ALA A 84 10.77 26.99 -3.99
C ALA A 84 11.12 25.94 -2.91
N TRP A 85 12.12 25.08 -3.09
CA TRP A 85 12.44 23.98 -2.14
C TRP A 85 12.75 24.45 -0.70
N ARG A 86 13.21 25.69 -0.53
CA ARG A 86 13.52 26.27 0.79
C ARG A 86 12.29 26.75 1.57
N PHE A 87 11.14 26.81 0.90
CA PHE A 87 9.90 27.37 1.46
C PHE A 87 8.70 26.43 1.31
N ASP A 88 8.77 25.49 0.35
CA ASP A 88 7.75 24.49 0.07
C ASP A 88 8.24 23.08 0.44
N ASP A 89 7.54 22.43 1.37
CA ASP A 89 7.89 21.10 1.88
C ASP A 89 7.70 19.97 0.86
N GLU A 90 6.76 20.09 -0.09
CA GLU A 90 6.55 19.08 -1.12
C GLU A 90 7.63 19.17 -2.21
N ILE A 91 8.11 20.37 -2.52
CA ILE A 91 9.27 20.55 -3.39
C ILE A 91 10.54 20.06 -2.68
N PHE A 92 10.73 20.35 -1.39
CA PHE A 92 11.87 19.84 -0.62
C PHE A 92 11.91 18.31 -0.55
N LYS A 93 10.75 17.69 -0.38
CA LYS A 93 10.58 16.23 -0.41
C LYS A 93 11.03 15.65 -1.76
N LYS A 94 10.62 16.24 -2.88
CA LYS A 94 11.06 15.83 -4.23
C LYS A 94 12.57 16.02 -4.41
N PHE A 95 13.11 17.15 -3.93
CA PHE A 95 14.54 17.47 -3.97
C PHE A 95 15.38 16.41 -3.25
N CYS A 96 14.99 16.02 -2.04
CA CYS A 96 15.69 14.99 -1.28
C CYS A 96 15.53 13.58 -1.89
N ASP A 97 14.35 13.22 -2.40
CA ASP A 97 14.13 11.93 -3.07
C ASP A 97 14.96 11.81 -4.36
N PHE A 98 15.10 12.91 -5.11
CA PHE A 98 15.96 12.99 -6.28
C PHE A 98 17.43 12.74 -5.93
N GLY A 99 17.94 13.37 -4.87
CA GLY A 99 19.29 13.08 -4.36
C GLY A 99 19.49 11.61 -3.98
N ALA A 100 18.49 10.98 -3.35
CA ALA A 100 18.56 9.57 -2.98
C ALA A 100 18.62 8.66 -4.21
N LYS A 101 17.85 8.98 -5.27
CA LYS A 101 17.91 8.26 -6.55
C LYS A 101 19.27 8.40 -7.22
N LEU A 102 19.85 9.60 -7.23
CA LEU A 102 21.18 9.85 -7.79
C LEU A 102 22.28 9.03 -7.08
N LEU A 103 22.20 8.86 -5.75
CA LEU A 103 23.13 8.00 -5.02
C LEU A 103 23.04 6.53 -5.42
N VAL A 104 21.84 6.04 -5.73
CA VAL A 104 21.65 4.69 -6.26
C VAL A 104 22.24 4.57 -7.65
N LEU A 105 22.02 5.56 -8.51
CA LEU A 105 22.63 5.59 -9.85
C LEU A 105 24.15 5.59 -9.77
N TRP A 106 24.73 6.42 -8.90
CA TRP A 106 26.16 6.42 -8.62
C TRP A 106 26.64 5.02 -8.21
N ALA A 107 26.01 4.41 -7.22
CA ALA A 107 26.42 3.12 -6.70
C ALA A 107 26.34 1.98 -7.74
N ARG A 108 25.48 2.09 -8.76
CA ARG A 108 25.33 1.11 -9.85
C ARG A 108 26.25 1.37 -11.04
N SER A 109 26.40 2.63 -11.43
CA SER A 109 27.06 3.02 -12.69
C SER A 109 28.49 3.54 -12.51
N GLY A 110 28.86 3.99 -11.32
CA GLY A 110 30.12 4.70 -11.09
C GLY A 110 30.20 6.07 -11.77
N SER A 111 29.07 6.69 -12.14
CA SER A 111 29.05 8.04 -12.74
C SER A 111 29.25 9.13 -11.69
N HIS A 112 30.46 9.71 -11.64
CA HIS A 112 30.82 10.77 -10.68
C HIS A 112 29.90 11.99 -10.74
N GLU A 113 29.37 12.31 -11.92
CA GLU A 113 28.38 13.38 -12.11
C GLU A 113 27.14 13.19 -11.19
N ASN A 114 26.61 11.96 -11.11
CA ASN A 114 25.48 11.66 -10.21
C ASN A 114 25.84 11.93 -8.74
N LEU A 115 27.06 11.54 -8.35
CA LEU A 115 27.53 11.73 -6.99
C LEU A 115 27.71 13.22 -6.69
N SER A 116 28.31 14.00 -7.58
CA SER A 116 28.51 15.45 -7.41
C SER A 116 27.18 16.19 -7.22
N ILE A 117 26.16 15.88 -8.01
CA ILE A 117 24.82 16.47 -7.85
C ILE A 117 24.20 16.07 -6.50
N ALA A 118 24.29 14.77 -6.13
CA ALA A 118 23.77 14.31 -4.86
C ALA A 118 24.48 14.99 -3.66
N GLU A 119 25.80 15.19 -3.74
CA GLU A 119 26.58 15.92 -2.75
C GLU A 119 26.14 17.38 -2.62
N ASP A 120 25.90 18.08 -3.73
CA ASP A 120 25.36 19.45 -3.72
C ASP A 120 24.00 19.51 -3.02
N ILE A 121 23.08 18.61 -3.38
CA ILE A 121 21.76 18.48 -2.72
C ILE A 121 21.90 18.27 -1.22
N VAL A 122 22.82 17.39 -0.80
CA VAL A 122 23.11 17.14 0.62
C VAL A 122 23.69 18.38 1.29
N ARG A 123 24.66 19.07 0.69
CA ARG A 123 25.26 20.31 1.23
C ARG A 123 24.21 21.39 1.41
N ARG A 124 23.38 21.64 0.40
CA ARG A 124 22.28 22.62 0.47
C ARG A 124 21.28 22.27 1.58
N SER A 125 20.91 21.00 1.69
CA SER A 125 19.99 20.54 2.75
C SER A 125 20.59 20.74 4.14
N LEU A 126 21.88 20.46 4.32
CA LEU A 126 22.59 20.71 5.59
C LEU A 126 22.62 22.19 5.95
N ILE A 127 22.90 23.08 4.99
CA ILE A 127 22.91 24.53 5.19
C ILE A 127 21.52 25.02 5.58
N ALA A 128 20.47 24.62 4.85
CA ALA A 128 19.10 25.04 5.15
C ALA A 128 18.68 24.58 6.55
N MET A 129 18.98 23.34 6.91
CA MET A 129 18.66 22.79 8.24
C MET A 129 19.51 23.37 9.37
N SER A 130 20.67 23.94 9.08
CA SER A 130 21.51 24.61 10.10
C SER A 130 20.89 25.91 10.62
N LYS A 131 20.06 26.56 9.81
CA LYS A 131 19.36 27.82 10.12
C LYS A 131 18.08 27.60 10.94
N PHE A 132 17.68 26.34 11.18
CA PHE A 132 16.41 26.00 11.82
C PHE A 132 16.50 25.84 13.34
N GLU A 133 15.51 26.40 14.06
CA GLU A 133 15.32 26.21 15.50
C GLU A 133 14.45 24.98 15.81
N TYR A 134 15.05 23.98 16.49
CA TYR A 134 14.49 22.63 16.73
C TYR A 134 13.27 22.54 17.66
N LEU A 135 12.68 23.69 18.05
CA LEU A 135 11.45 23.76 18.84
C LEU A 135 10.18 23.71 17.98
N LEU A 136 10.30 23.97 16.68
CA LEU A 136 9.16 23.93 15.77
C LEU A 136 8.91 22.49 15.23
N PRO A 137 7.65 22.13 14.94
CA PRO A 137 7.30 20.80 14.44
C PRO A 137 7.83 20.53 13.02
N ASN A 138 8.04 21.59 12.23
CA ASN A 138 8.57 21.56 10.86
C ASN A 138 9.54 22.74 10.65
N PRO A 139 10.64 22.55 9.88
CA PRO A 139 11.54 23.62 9.43
C PRO A 139 10.91 24.73 8.61
N TRP A 140 10.14 24.34 7.60
CA TRP A 140 9.31 25.22 6.80
C TRP A 140 8.14 24.42 6.24
N GLY A 141 7.16 25.11 5.66
CA GLY A 141 5.93 24.49 5.17
C GLY A 141 5.10 23.85 6.28
N GLU A 142 4.19 22.97 5.88
CA GLU A 142 3.21 22.35 6.79
C GLU A 142 3.45 20.85 6.99
N ASN A 143 4.26 20.20 6.15
CA ASN A 143 4.46 18.75 6.18
C ASN A 143 5.77 18.31 6.85
N TRP A 144 5.65 17.66 8.01
CA TRP A 144 6.79 17.08 8.73
C TRP A 144 7.50 15.94 7.98
N TYR A 145 6.83 15.30 7.02
CA TYR A 145 7.28 14.08 6.35
C TYR A 145 8.55 14.30 5.52
N ALA A 146 8.67 15.45 4.85
CA ALA A 146 9.86 15.81 4.07
C ALA A 146 11.13 15.78 4.95
N PHE A 147 11.02 16.37 6.14
CA PHE A 147 12.13 16.58 7.06
C PHE A 147 12.45 15.39 7.95
N SER A 148 11.42 14.65 8.38
CA SER A 148 11.62 13.54 9.32
C SER A 148 11.75 12.19 8.62
N VAL A 149 11.35 12.07 7.36
CA VAL A 149 11.36 10.78 6.64
C VAL A 149 12.29 10.82 5.43
N ILE A 150 12.06 11.74 4.48
CA ILE A 150 12.81 11.73 3.22
C ILE A 150 14.25 12.23 3.42
N LEU A 151 14.44 13.34 4.14
CA LEU A 151 15.77 13.86 4.43
C LEU A 151 16.64 12.84 5.21
N PRO A 152 16.20 12.24 6.34
CA PRO A 152 16.93 11.17 7.00
C PRO A 152 17.28 10.00 6.08
N LYS A 153 16.37 9.57 5.22
CA LYS A 153 16.67 8.53 4.23
C LYS A 153 17.84 8.94 3.34
N LEU A 154 17.80 10.13 2.72
CA LEU A 154 18.90 10.67 1.92
C LEU A 154 20.23 10.71 2.70
N LEU A 155 20.22 11.28 3.91
CA LEU A 155 21.42 11.41 4.74
C LEU A 155 22.01 10.04 5.08
N SER A 156 21.18 9.06 5.46
CA SER A 156 21.64 7.70 5.76
C SER A 156 22.20 6.99 4.52
N MET A 157 21.61 7.18 3.35
CA MET A 157 22.14 6.65 2.10
C MET A 157 23.49 7.28 1.76
N TYR A 158 23.62 8.60 1.92
CA TYR A 158 24.89 9.30 1.67
C TYR A 158 26.02 8.79 2.58
N ILE A 159 25.73 8.51 3.86
CA ILE A 159 26.71 7.93 4.80
C ILE A 159 27.32 6.63 4.26
N TYR A 160 26.53 5.77 3.61
CA TYR A 160 26.99 4.46 3.12
C TYR A 160 27.46 4.47 1.66
N LEU A 161 26.97 5.40 0.83
CA LEU A 161 27.20 5.41 -0.62
C LEU A 161 28.11 6.54 -1.11
N GLY A 162 28.22 7.64 -0.36
CA GLY A 162 29.07 8.77 -0.72
C GLY A 162 30.55 8.50 -0.43
N ASP A 163 31.41 9.37 -0.96
CA ASP A 163 32.87 9.21 -0.82
C ASP A 163 33.49 10.28 0.08
N ASN A 164 32.86 11.45 0.25
CA ASN A 164 33.39 12.52 1.10
C ASN A 164 33.10 12.29 2.60
N GLU A 165 34.12 11.89 3.36
CA GLU A 165 34.06 11.60 4.80
C GLU A 165 33.64 12.80 5.67
N GLU A 166 34.05 14.02 5.33
CA GLU A 166 33.62 15.22 6.06
C GLU A 166 32.11 15.42 5.91
N LEU A 167 31.60 15.26 4.69
CA LEU A 167 30.18 15.39 4.39
C LEU A 167 29.37 14.28 5.09
N LYS A 168 29.88 13.03 5.13
CA LYS A 168 29.23 11.94 5.89
C LYS A 168 29.11 12.28 7.38
N ASN A 169 30.15 12.84 7.98
CA ASN A 169 30.13 13.29 9.37
C ASN A 169 29.09 14.39 9.60
N LYS A 170 28.94 15.35 8.67
CA LYS A 170 27.89 16.38 8.74
C LYS A 170 26.50 15.76 8.62
N CYS A 171 26.30 14.79 7.73
CA CYS A 171 25.05 14.04 7.62
C CYS A 171 24.68 13.31 8.92
N TYR A 172 25.65 12.63 9.55
CA TYR A 172 25.45 11.98 10.84
C TYR A 172 25.03 12.97 11.93
N ARG A 173 25.73 14.10 12.05
CA ARG A 173 25.38 15.14 13.05
C ARG A 173 23.97 15.67 12.84
N LEU A 174 23.56 15.95 11.60
CA LEU A 174 22.20 16.41 11.32
C LEU A 174 21.17 15.31 11.60
N MET A 175 21.43 14.07 11.21
CA MET A 175 20.56 12.92 11.50
C MET A 175 20.24 12.82 12.99
N MET A 176 21.27 12.89 13.84
CA MET A 176 21.11 12.76 15.30
C MET A 176 20.35 13.95 15.93
N LYS A 177 20.36 15.12 15.28
CA LYS A 177 19.55 16.28 15.69
C LYS A 177 18.09 16.15 15.26
N VAL A 178 17.84 15.68 14.04
CA VAL A 178 16.49 15.53 13.49
C VAL A 178 15.76 14.37 14.15
N VAL A 179 16.38 13.17 14.16
CA VAL A 179 15.83 11.93 14.70
C VAL A 179 16.55 11.59 16.01
N THR A 180 16.06 12.17 17.10
CA THR A 180 16.70 12.08 18.42
C THR A 180 16.52 10.73 19.11
N ARG A 181 15.49 9.96 18.74
CA ARG A 181 15.20 8.58 19.18
C ARG A 181 14.52 7.80 18.06
N LEU A 182 14.48 6.47 18.15
CA LEU A 182 13.84 5.62 17.14
C LEU A 182 12.38 5.99 16.84
N ASP A 183 11.64 6.51 17.82
CA ASP A 183 10.24 6.93 17.68
C ASP A 183 10.04 8.46 17.79
N ARG A 184 11.11 9.27 17.72
CA ARG A 184 11.02 10.73 17.91
C ARG A 184 11.81 11.51 16.87
N SER A 185 11.14 12.45 16.22
CA SER A 185 11.75 13.40 15.28
C SER A 185 11.21 14.81 15.50
N LEU A 186 12.07 15.82 15.44
CA LEU A 186 11.72 17.24 15.61
C LEU A 186 10.84 17.47 16.86
N SER A 187 11.28 16.93 17.99
CA SER A 187 10.59 16.97 19.28
C SER A 187 9.23 16.23 19.36
N VAL A 188 8.71 15.67 18.26
CA VAL A 188 7.42 14.97 18.18
C VAL A 188 7.60 13.45 18.20
N ASN A 189 6.84 12.76 19.06
CA ASN A 189 6.77 11.31 19.09
C ASN A 189 5.90 10.78 17.94
N ARG A 190 6.38 9.77 17.23
CA ARG A 190 5.69 9.10 16.12
C ARG A 190 5.27 7.70 16.52
N LYS A 191 4.30 7.15 15.79
CA LYS A 191 3.68 5.84 16.05
C LYS A 191 3.50 5.06 14.74
N GLY A 192 3.28 3.76 14.87
CA GLY A 192 3.06 2.83 13.76
C GLY A 192 4.22 2.86 12.78
N ILE A 193 3.88 2.85 11.49
CA ILE A 193 4.82 2.83 10.36
C ILE A 193 5.91 3.91 10.43
N ASN A 194 5.58 5.07 10.99
CA ASN A 194 6.50 6.19 11.08
C ASN A 194 7.70 5.87 11.97
N VAL A 195 7.56 4.95 12.93
CA VAL A 195 8.69 4.48 13.75
C VAL A 195 9.74 3.79 12.87
N ALA A 196 9.34 3.03 11.84
CA ALA A 196 10.26 2.45 10.88
C ALA A 196 10.96 3.53 10.02
N TYR A 197 10.20 4.52 9.57
CA TYR A 197 10.73 5.63 8.77
C TYR A 197 11.81 6.45 9.50
N LEU A 198 11.68 6.60 10.82
CA LEU A 198 12.65 7.28 11.66
C LEU A 198 13.79 6.35 12.12
N GLY A 199 13.42 5.18 12.64
CA GLY A 199 14.33 4.27 13.31
C GLY A 199 15.38 3.69 12.37
N ILE A 200 15.02 3.29 11.15
CA ILE A 200 15.95 2.66 10.23
C ILE A 200 17.10 3.60 9.80
N PRO A 201 16.85 4.83 9.31
CA PRO A 201 17.94 5.75 8.99
C PRO A 201 18.83 6.08 10.20
N ARG A 202 18.23 6.23 11.40
CA ARG A 202 18.97 6.44 12.65
C ARG A 202 19.88 5.25 12.97
N LEU A 203 19.35 4.03 12.97
CA LEU A 203 20.13 2.81 13.21
C LEU A 203 21.27 2.66 12.20
N CYS A 204 21.06 3.00 10.93
CA CYS A 204 22.12 3.01 9.94
C CYS A 204 23.24 3.98 10.31
N ALA A 205 22.87 5.22 10.65
CA ALA A 205 23.82 6.27 10.96
C ALA A 205 24.61 5.98 12.24
N THR A 206 23.93 5.49 13.29
CA THR A 206 24.59 5.09 14.55
C THR A 206 25.42 3.83 14.37
N TYR A 207 24.97 2.84 13.59
CA TYR A 207 25.78 1.66 13.26
C TYR A 207 27.11 2.05 12.59
N TYR A 208 27.08 3.03 11.68
CA TYR A 208 28.27 3.49 10.95
C TYR A 208 29.23 4.32 11.80
N PHE A 209 28.71 5.27 12.61
CA PHE A 209 29.51 6.27 13.32
C PHE A 209 29.63 6.08 14.85
N ASP A 210 28.62 5.53 15.52
CA ASP A 210 28.60 5.37 16.99
C ASP A 210 27.89 4.07 17.40
N LYS A 211 28.65 2.98 17.40
CA LYS A 211 28.17 1.64 17.74
C LYS A 211 27.59 1.54 19.16
N ARG A 212 28.04 2.39 20.09
CA ARG A 212 27.50 2.44 21.45
C ARG A 212 26.05 2.92 21.43
N ILE A 213 25.75 3.99 20.70
CA ILE A 213 24.36 4.47 20.55
C ILE A 213 23.52 3.42 19.79
N PHE A 214 24.05 2.80 18.75
CA PHE A 214 23.35 1.70 18.06
C PHE A 214 22.97 0.58 19.04
N ASN A 215 23.92 0.11 19.85
CA ASN A 215 23.70 -0.94 20.84
C ASN A 215 22.69 -0.54 21.92
N GLN A 216 22.65 0.74 22.31
CA GLN A 216 21.63 1.29 23.21
C GLN A 216 20.24 1.27 22.53
N ASP A 217 20.14 1.81 21.32
CA ASP A 217 18.89 1.88 20.55
C ASP A 217 18.28 0.49 20.30
N ILE A 218 19.07 -0.59 20.24
CA ILE A 218 18.57 -1.96 20.01
C ILE A 218 18.40 -2.81 21.29
N GLN A 219 18.55 -2.23 22.49
CA GLN A 219 18.39 -3.01 23.72
C GLN A 219 16.95 -3.53 23.84
N LYS A 220 16.81 -4.85 24.06
CA LYS A 220 15.54 -5.58 23.96
C LYS A 220 14.42 -5.08 24.90
N ASN A 221 14.74 -4.32 25.94
CA ASN A 221 13.79 -3.80 26.91
C ASN A 221 13.42 -2.32 26.68
N GLU A 222 13.97 -1.68 25.65
CA GLU A 222 13.64 -0.29 25.34
C GLU A 222 12.36 -0.18 24.51
N ASN A 223 11.40 0.60 25.03
CA ASN A 223 10.08 0.80 24.43
C ASN A 223 10.13 1.23 22.93
N PRO A 224 11.01 2.16 22.49
CA PRO A 224 11.08 2.54 21.08
C PRO A 224 11.52 1.41 20.13
N PHE A 225 12.45 0.54 20.58
CA PHE A 225 12.92 -0.57 19.76
C PHE A 225 11.87 -1.67 19.64
N ILE A 226 11.13 -1.94 20.71
CA ILE A 226 10.00 -2.89 20.69
C ILE A 226 8.97 -2.43 19.65
N LYS A 227 8.56 -1.15 19.66
CA LYS A 227 7.65 -0.60 18.64
C LYS A 227 8.19 -0.73 17.22
N LEU A 228 9.49 -0.51 17.03
CA LEU A 228 10.14 -0.69 15.73
C LEU A 228 10.07 -2.16 15.28
N LYS A 229 10.43 -3.09 16.18
CA LYS A 229 10.40 -4.54 15.92
C LYS A 229 8.99 -5.01 15.54
N GLU A 230 7.96 -4.50 16.19
CA GLU A 230 6.55 -4.81 15.88
C GLU A 230 6.16 -4.42 14.43
N GLN A 231 6.88 -3.50 13.78
CA GLN A 231 6.65 -3.17 12.36
C GLN A 231 7.25 -4.20 11.40
N PHE A 232 8.26 -4.96 11.85
CA PHE A 232 9.02 -5.90 11.02
C PHE A 232 8.76 -7.37 11.36
N TYR A 233 8.15 -7.65 12.51
CA TYR A 233 7.74 -8.97 12.94
C TYR A 233 6.22 -8.99 13.15
N LEU A 234 5.49 -9.22 12.08
CA LEU A 234 4.03 -9.12 12.04
C LEU A 234 3.40 -10.46 12.43
N ASN A 235 2.30 -10.38 13.18
CA ASN A 235 1.45 -11.52 13.50
C ASN A 235 0.07 -11.31 12.88
N PHE A 236 -0.55 -12.38 12.38
CA PHE A 236 -1.91 -12.30 11.86
C PHE A 236 -2.92 -12.03 12.98
N ASN A 237 -3.78 -11.06 12.75
CA ASN A 237 -4.90 -10.76 13.61
C ASN A 237 -6.03 -11.77 13.36
N ARG A 238 -6.49 -12.40 14.45
CA ARG A 238 -7.59 -13.38 14.48
C ARG A 238 -8.87 -12.83 15.09
N SER A 239 -8.89 -11.54 15.44
CA SER A 239 -10.06 -10.89 16.00
C SER A 239 -11.14 -10.68 14.94
N PRO A 240 -12.43 -10.88 15.27
CA PRO A 240 -13.53 -10.46 14.41
C PRO A 240 -13.69 -8.93 14.35
N ALA A 241 -13.03 -8.18 15.25
CA ALA A 241 -13.04 -6.73 15.23
C ALA A 241 -11.94 -6.15 14.31
N ILE A 242 -12.22 -4.95 13.79
CA ILE A 242 -11.35 -4.22 12.87
C ILE A 242 -10.25 -3.49 13.68
N PHE A 243 -9.01 -3.85 13.41
CA PHE A 243 -7.81 -3.22 13.96
C PHE A 243 -6.74 -3.11 12.87
N ASP A 244 -5.81 -2.18 13.05
CA ASP A 244 -4.63 -2.09 12.18
C ASP A 244 -3.81 -3.38 12.20
N GLY A 245 -3.26 -3.74 11.04
CA GLY A 245 -2.42 -4.91 10.85
C GLY A 245 -2.91 -5.86 9.76
N VAL A 246 -2.32 -7.04 9.76
CA VAL A 246 -2.54 -8.07 8.73
C VAL A 246 -3.44 -9.17 9.28
N TYR A 247 -4.34 -9.69 8.44
CA TYR A 247 -5.29 -10.75 8.80
C TYR A 247 -5.02 -12.02 7.98
N GLU A 248 -5.43 -13.18 8.49
CA GLU A 248 -5.10 -14.48 7.86
C GLU A 248 -5.71 -14.63 6.45
N ASP A 249 -6.80 -13.92 6.15
CA ASP A 249 -7.39 -13.90 4.80
C ASP A 249 -6.63 -13.09 3.77
N GLY A 250 -5.59 -12.37 4.19
CA GLY A 250 -4.83 -11.46 3.35
C GLY A 250 -5.34 -10.01 3.40
N THR A 251 -6.34 -9.70 4.22
CA THR A 251 -6.72 -8.31 4.48
C THR A 251 -5.59 -7.58 5.22
N CYS A 252 -5.25 -6.38 4.74
CA CYS A 252 -4.34 -5.44 5.40
C CYS A 252 -5.13 -4.19 5.78
N ILE A 253 -5.12 -3.82 7.06
CA ILE A 253 -5.84 -2.66 7.59
C ILE A 253 -4.85 -1.64 8.13
N GLU A 254 -5.05 -0.40 7.73
CA GLU A 254 -4.30 0.76 8.20
C GLU A 254 -5.29 1.86 8.58
N HIS A 255 -4.81 2.84 9.34
CA HIS A 255 -5.60 4.02 9.73
C HIS A 255 -6.96 3.64 10.37
N LYS A 256 -6.91 2.65 11.25
CA LYS A 256 -7.98 2.00 12.02
C LYS A 256 -8.90 1.07 11.23
N ASN A 257 -9.26 1.43 9.99
CA ASN A 257 -10.29 0.70 9.25
C ASN A 257 -10.23 0.88 7.72
N VAL A 258 -9.08 1.30 7.18
CA VAL A 258 -8.86 1.42 5.73
C VAL A 258 -8.20 0.13 5.25
N ALA A 259 -8.87 -0.61 4.37
CA ALA A 259 -8.26 -1.76 3.70
C ALA A 259 -7.27 -1.26 2.63
N THR A 260 -5.98 -1.38 2.87
CA THR A 260 -4.93 -0.91 1.96
C THR A 260 -3.62 -1.66 2.19
N PHE A 261 -2.87 -1.88 1.12
CA PHE A 261 -1.52 -2.45 1.11
C PHE A 261 -0.44 -1.37 0.99
N SER A 262 -0.79 -0.08 0.86
CA SER A 262 0.16 1.01 0.54
C SER A 262 1.33 1.12 1.52
N TYR A 263 1.04 1.04 2.82
CA TYR A 263 2.05 1.18 3.87
C TYR A 263 2.90 -0.08 4.03
N PHE A 264 2.25 -1.23 3.98
CA PHE A 264 2.89 -2.53 4.02
C PHE A 264 3.87 -2.73 2.84
N VAL A 265 3.46 -2.33 1.64
CA VAL A 265 4.31 -2.27 0.45
C VAL A 265 5.42 -1.24 0.60
N THR A 266 5.25 -0.17 1.39
CA THR A 266 6.35 0.79 1.62
C THR A 266 7.41 0.23 2.58
N LEU A 267 7.02 -0.61 3.55
CA LEU A 267 7.95 -1.30 4.44
C LEU A 267 8.78 -2.35 3.74
N ASN A 268 8.10 -3.27 3.05
CA ASN A 268 8.71 -4.30 2.24
C ASN A 268 9.51 -3.59 1.15
N GLY A 269 10.85 -3.61 1.19
CA GLY A 269 11.68 -2.73 0.35
C GLY A 269 12.86 -2.12 1.09
N PHE A 270 13.08 -0.81 0.95
CA PHE A 270 14.19 -0.10 1.59
C PHE A 270 14.28 -0.37 3.08
N TYR A 271 13.17 -0.20 3.81
CA TYR A 271 13.18 -0.26 5.26
C TYR A 271 13.43 -1.69 5.76
N GLU A 272 12.73 -2.69 5.22
CA GLU A 272 12.93 -4.09 5.61
C GLU A 272 14.30 -4.62 5.17
N SER A 273 14.72 -4.37 3.92
CA SER A 273 16.00 -4.87 3.41
C SER A 273 17.18 -4.34 4.24
N VAL A 274 17.13 -3.07 4.62
CA VAL A 274 18.14 -2.44 5.48
C VAL A 274 18.05 -2.97 6.91
N TYR A 275 16.85 -3.12 7.48
CA TYR A 275 16.65 -3.71 8.81
C TYR A 275 17.26 -5.12 8.91
N HIS A 276 17.01 -5.95 7.89
CA HIS A 276 17.58 -7.28 7.78
C HIS A 276 19.10 -7.26 7.60
N ALA A 277 19.64 -6.35 6.76
CA ALA A 277 21.08 -6.20 6.58
C ALA A 277 21.83 -5.77 7.87
N LEU A 278 21.16 -5.00 8.73
CA LEU A 278 21.64 -4.68 10.09
C LEU A 278 21.61 -5.89 11.04
N GLY A 279 21.07 -7.04 10.60
CA GLY A 279 21.03 -8.30 11.37
C GLY A 279 19.82 -8.47 12.24
N LEU A 280 18.75 -7.73 11.96
CA LEU A 280 17.53 -7.76 12.75
C LEU A 280 16.48 -8.63 12.04
N PRO A 281 15.79 -9.53 12.76
CA PRO A 281 14.89 -10.49 12.16
C PRO A 281 13.59 -9.84 11.67
N SER A 282 13.15 -10.19 10.47
CA SER A 282 11.87 -9.75 9.91
C SER A 282 11.14 -10.90 9.21
N ASN A 283 9.82 -10.85 9.18
CA ASN A 283 8.96 -11.74 8.40
C ASN A 283 8.06 -10.97 7.39
N VAL A 284 8.35 -9.68 7.15
CA VAL A 284 7.54 -8.81 6.29
C VAL A 284 7.51 -9.34 4.87
N ARG A 285 8.65 -9.73 4.29
CA ARG A 285 8.71 -10.27 2.92
C ARG A 285 7.85 -11.51 2.72
N ASP A 286 7.83 -12.44 3.67
CA ASP A 286 7.05 -13.68 3.57
C ASP A 286 5.55 -13.37 3.60
N ILE A 287 5.13 -12.52 4.53
CA ILE A 287 3.74 -12.06 4.64
C ILE A 287 3.36 -11.23 3.41
N ALA A 288 4.27 -10.42 2.88
CA ALA A 288 4.04 -9.62 1.68
C ALA A 288 3.88 -10.49 0.44
N SER A 289 4.70 -11.54 0.33
CA SER A 289 4.56 -12.53 -0.72
C SER A 289 3.20 -13.21 -0.64
N TYR A 290 2.77 -13.64 0.56
CA TYR A 290 1.47 -14.24 0.78
C TYR A 290 0.31 -13.31 0.38
N MET A 291 0.31 -12.07 0.86
CA MET A 291 -0.79 -11.12 0.67
C MET A 291 -0.84 -10.56 -0.76
N LEU A 292 0.29 -10.13 -1.31
CA LEU A 292 0.33 -9.52 -2.64
C LEU A 292 0.05 -10.53 -3.75
N ASN A 293 0.39 -11.81 -3.57
CA ASN A 293 0.01 -12.86 -4.51
C ASN A 293 -1.51 -13.03 -4.65
N LYS A 294 -2.28 -12.65 -3.62
CA LYS A 294 -3.74 -12.68 -3.68
C LYS A 294 -4.31 -11.57 -4.56
N VAL A 295 -3.68 -10.39 -4.55
CA VAL A 295 -4.21 -9.17 -5.19
C VAL A 295 -3.63 -8.91 -6.57
N LEU A 296 -2.35 -9.20 -6.76
CA LEU A 296 -1.61 -8.88 -7.98
C LEU A 296 -1.72 -10.01 -9.00
N HIS A 297 -1.64 -9.66 -10.28
CA HIS A 297 -1.49 -10.61 -11.37
C HIS A 297 0.01 -10.89 -11.67
N PRO A 298 0.39 -12.10 -12.14
CA PRO A 298 1.74 -12.37 -12.64
C PRO A 298 2.16 -11.44 -13.79
N ASP A 299 1.31 -11.37 -14.82
CA ASP A 299 1.66 -10.72 -16.09
C ASP A 299 0.89 -9.41 -16.40
N ILE A 300 -0.03 -9.00 -15.53
CA ILE A 300 -0.90 -7.83 -15.75
C ILE A 300 -0.52 -6.77 -14.71
N PRO A 301 0.07 -5.63 -15.11
CA PRO A 301 0.67 -4.67 -14.18
C PRO A 301 -0.34 -3.69 -13.54
N TRP A 302 -1.64 -3.93 -13.70
CA TRP A 302 -2.68 -3.04 -13.25
C TRP A 302 -3.09 -3.34 -11.80
N LEU A 303 -3.34 -2.29 -11.03
CA LEU A 303 -3.65 -2.35 -9.62
C LEU A 303 -5.15 -2.05 -9.37
N PRO A 304 -5.78 -2.73 -8.40
CA PRO A 304 -7.08 -2.33 -7.92
C PRO A 304 -7.05 -0.94 -7.28
N LEU A 305 -7.92 -0.05 -7.76
CA LEU A 305 -8.07 1.30 -7.21
C LEU A 305 -8.51 1.22 -5.74
N GLY A 306 -7.87 2.01 -4.88
CA GLY A 306 -8.20 2.12 -3.45
C GLY A 306 -7.64 1.02 -2.55
N LEU A 307 -6.84 0.09 -3.08
CA LEU A 307 -6.05 -0.86 -2.28
C LEU A 307 -4.57 -0.48 -2.16
N PHE A 308 -4.09 0.50 -2.93
CA PHE A 308 -2.67 0.90 -2.98
C PHE A 308 -2.45 2.40 -2.74
N GLY A 309 -3.30 3.00 -1.90
CA GLY A 309 -3.22 4.41 -1.52
C GLY A 309 -4.40 5.25 -2.01
N ARG A 310 -4.39 6.53 -1.65
CA ARG A 310 -5.42 7.55 -1.96
C ARG A 310 -5.31 8.15 -3.35
N THR A 311 -4.23 7.86 -4.05
CA THR A 311 -3.98 8.38 -5.39
C THR A 311 -4.76 7.57 -6.42
N GLY A 312 -5.01 8.17 -7.58
CA GLY A 312 -5.53 7.44 -8.75
C GLY A 312 -4.52 6.48 -9.39
N ASP A 313 -3.44 6.10 -8.70
CA ASP A 313 -2.43 5.20 -9.27
C ASP A 313 -3.05 3.81 -9.46
N ARG A 314 -3.07 3.35 -10.72
CA ARG A 314 -3.56 2.02 -11.08
C ARG A 314 -2.53 1.19 -11.82
N TYR A 315 -1.29 1.65 -11.89
CA TYR A 315 -0.18 0.93 -12.51
C TYR A 315 0.87 0.59 -11.45
N ARG A 316 1.39 -0.62 -11.52
CA ARG A 316 2.49 -1.11 -10.68
C ARG A 316 3.82 -0.50 -11.17
N TYR A 317 4.02 0.80 -10.90
CA TYR A 317 5.25 1.53 -11.28
C TYR A 317 6.50 1.00 -10.59
N LYS A 318 6.32 0.54 -9.36
CA LYS A 318 7.38 -0.06 -8.58
C LYS A 318 7.31 -1.55 -8.85
N HIS A 319 8.42 -2.14 -9.29
CA HIS A 319 8.63 -3.58 -9.14
C HIS A 319 8.68 -3.89 -7.65
N TRP A 320 7.49 -3.99 -7.09
CA TRP A 320 7.22 -4.46 -5.76
C TRP A 320 7.71 -5.92 -5.69
N TRP A 321 9.02 -6.10 -5.50
CA TRP A 321 9.62 -7.01 -4.51
C TRP A 321 10.25 -8.33 -4.94
N ASN A 322 10.57 -8.63 -6.20
CA ASN A 322 10.93 -10.03 -6.54
C ASN A 322 9.87 -11.04 -6.01
N VAL A 323 8.67 -10.56 -5.68
CA VAL A 323 7.53 -11.37 -5.29
C VAL A 323 6.98 -11.84 -6.61
N THR A 324 7.43 -13.03 -7.01
CA THR A 324 6.86 -13.78 -8.11
C THR A 324 5.41 -14.07 -7.74
N CYS A 325 4.52 -13.20 -8.22
CA CYS A 325 3.13 -13.60 -8.34
C CYS A 325 3.14 -14.79 -9.30
N SER A 326 2.71 -15.93 -8.78
CA SER A 326 2.85 -17.24 -9.44
C SER A 326 1.50 -17.94 -9.62
N LYS A 327 0.40 -17.26 -9.27
CA LYS A 327 -0.91 -17.90 -9.16
C LYS A 327 -2.02 -17.12 -9.84
N GLU A 328 -2.61 -17.76 -10.84
CA GLU A 328 -3.92 -17.46 -11.39
C GLU A 328 -5.02 -18.08 -10.52
N GLY A 329 -6.28 -17.76 -10.81
CA GLY A 329 -7.45 -18.24 -10.08
C GLY A 329 -8.13 -17.16 -9.24
N ILE A 330 -8.96 -17.62 -8.30
CA ILE A 330 -9.85 -16.76 -7.51
C ILE A 330 -9.35 -16.68 -6.07
N GLU A 331 -9.07 -15.46 -5.63
CA GLU A 331 -8.59 -15.15 -4.29
C GLU A 331 -9.63 -14.31 -3.54
N LEU A 332 -9.97 -14.75 -2.33
CA LEU A 332 -10.95 -14.06 -1.48
C LEU A 332 -10.26 -13.49 -0.23
N MET A 333 -10.67 -12.28 0.13
CA MET A 333 -10.40 -11.60 1.41
C MET A 333 -11.75 -11.21 2.02
N PRO A 334 -12.53 -12.19 2.51
CA PRO A 334 -13.90 -11.96 2.90
C PRO A 334 -14.06 -10.94 4.05
N PHE A 335 -13.06 -10.78 4.92
CA PHE A 335 -13.12 -9.82 6.04
C PHE A 335 -13.25 -8.37 5.54
N SER A 336 -12.41 -7.97 4.59
CA SER A 336 -12.49 -6.65 3.93
C SER A 336 -13.47 -6.59 2.76
N GLY A 337 -14.01 -7.74 2.32
CA GLY A 337 -14.92 -7.80 1.17
C GLY A 337 -14.20 -7.64 -0.18
N VAL A 338 -12.91 -8.00 -0.25
CA VAL A 338 -12.15 -7.96 -1.51
C VAL A 338 -12.12 -9.34 -2.14
N ALA A 339 -12.25 -9.39 -3.46
CA ALA A 339 -12.02 -10.60 -4.24
C ALA A 339 -11.33 -10.27 -5.57
N VAL A 340 -10.46 -11.17 -6.01
CA VAL A 340 -9.69 -11.01 -7.26
C VAL A 340 -9.82 -12.28 -8.09
N PHE A 341 -10.14 -12.11 -9.37
CA PHE A 341 -10.20 -13.16 -10.37
C PHE A 341 -9.08 -12.93 -11.39
N LYS A 342 -8.23 -13.95 -11.58
CA LYS A 342 -7.03 -13.88 -12.41
C LYS A 342 -7.02 -15.04 -13.40
N THR A 343 -6.79 -14.76 -14.67
CA THR A 343 -6.59 -15.75 -15.75
C THR A 343 -5.37 -15.37 -16.56
N PRO A 344 -4.83 -16.25 -17.42
CA PRO A 344 -3.69 -15.89 -18.28
C PRO A 344 -3.90 -14.63 -19.11
N GLN A 345 -5.16 -14.26 -19.39
CA GLN A 345 -5.53 -13.16 -20.30
C GLN A 345 -6.18 -11.97 -19.59
N SER A 346 -6.67 -12.12 -18.36
CA SER A 346 -7.44 -11.07 -17.71
C SER A 346 -7.37 -11.05 -16.18
N MET A 347 -7.59 -9.87 -15.60
CA MET A 347 -7.79 -9.68 -14.17
C MET A 347 -9.00 -8.78 -13.90
N ILE A 348 -9.80 -9.13 -12.91
CA ILE A 348 -10.78 -8.23 -12.30
C ILE A 348 -10.68 -8.30 -10.78
N CYS A 349 -10.80 -7.14 -10.14
CA CYS A 349 -10.86 -7.02 -8.68
C CYS A 349 -12.18 -6.35 -8.31
N VAL A 350 -12.85 -6.90 -7.31
CA VAL A 350 -14.06 -6.33 -6.73
C VAL A 350 -13.83 -6.04 -5.25
N ARG A 351 -14.38 -4.92 -4.79
CA ARG A 351 -14.45 -4.55 -3.38
C ARG A 351 -15.90 -4.26 -3.02
N VAL A 352 -16.51 -5.17 -2.26
CA VAL A 352 -17.84 -4.96 -1.70
C VAL A 352 -17.73 -4.21 -0.38
N GLN A 353 -18.78 -3.48 -0.01
CA GLN A 353 -18.78 -2.71 1.23
C GLN A 353 -18.97 -3.61 2.45
N ARG A 354 -18.34 -3.23 3.57
CA ARG A 354 -18.40 -3.94 4.85
C ARG A 354 -18.74 -2.96 5.98
N PRO A 355 -19.59 -3.32 6.95
CA PRO A 355 -19.81 -2.47 8.12
C PRO A 355 -18.50 -2.17 8.85
N GLY A 356 -18.30 -0.91 9.22
CA GLY A 356 -17.12 -0.44 9.96
C GLY A 356 -15.87 -0.20 9.11
N PHE A 357 -15.82 -0.68 7.86
CA PHE A 357 -14.73 -0.39 6.93
C PHE A 357 -14.91 0.98 6.28
N THR A 358 -13.79 1.65 6.04
CA THR A 358 -13.76 2.92 5.30
C THR A 358 -14.04 2.68 3.83
N THR A 359 -15.05 3.39 3.32
CA THR A 359 -15.43 3.42 1.90
C THR A 359 -14.47 4.28 1.10
N TYR A 360 -14.04 5.42 1.65
CA TYR A 360 -13.03 6.30 1.05
C TYR A 360 -12.23 7.06 2.12
N GLU A 361 -10.91 7.21 1.92
CA GLU A 361 -10.07 8.06 2.76
C GLU A 361 -9.58 9.27 1.95
N THR A 362 -9.76 10.48 2.49
CA THR A 362 -9.29 11.74 1.89
C THR A 362 -8.02 12.25 2.58
N ASP A 363 -7.27 13.09 1.88
CA ASP A 363 -6.22 13.95 2.43
C ASP A 363 -6.19 15.29 1.67
N LYS A 364 -5.18 16.15 1.92
CA LYS A 364 -5.06 17.45 1.25
C LYS A 364 -4.99 17.34 -0.29
N SER A 365 -4.53 16.21 -0.83
CA SER A 365 -4.33 15.97 -2.26
C SER A 365 -5.46 15.15 -2.92
N ALA A 366 -6.17 14.33 -2.14
CA ALA A 366 -7.17 13.37 -2.64
C ALA A 366 -8.58 13.70 -2.14
N GLN A 367 -9.12 14.85 -2.55
CA GLN A 367 -10.30 15.49 -1.96
C GLN A 367 -11.66 14.95 -2.48
N GLY A 368 -11.81 13.63 -2.62
CA GLY A 368 -13.06 12.97 -3.02
C GLY A 368 -13.12 12.53 -4.48
N GLU A 369 -12.14 12.93 -5.28
CA GLU A 369 -12.04 12.62 -6.72
C GLU A 369 -12.18 11.11 -7.02
N PHE A 370 -11.64 10.26 -6.17
CA PHE A 370 -11.59 8.80 -6.38
C PHE A 370 -12.65 8.02 -5.57
N ALA A 371 -13.51 8.71 -4.83
CA ALA A 371 -14.39 8.09 -3.83
C ALA A 371 -15.34 7.05 -4.43
N LEU A 372 -15.96 7.38 -5.56
CA LEU A 372 -16.85 6.45 -6.27
C LEU A 372 -16.07 5.27 -6.87
N GLY A 373 -14.90 5.53 -7.44
CA GLY A 373 -14.05 4.50 -8.04
C GLY A 373 -13.60 3.42 -7.06
N TRP A 374 -13.31 3.78 -5.80
CA TRP A 374 -12.93 2.84 -4.73
C TRP A 374 -13.99 1.75 -4.44
N VAL A 375 -15.25 2.07 -4.73
CA VAL A 375 -16.40 1.22 -4.42
C VAL A 375 -16.96 0.56 -5.68
N GLN A 376 -16.98 1.29 -6.79
CA GLN A 376 -17.84 1.00 -7.93
C GLN A 376 -17.10 0.57 -9.18
N LEU A 377 -15.79 0.79 -9.28
CA LEU A 377 -15.05 0.42 -10.48
C LEU A 377 -15.17 -1.10 -10.75
N ARG A 378 -15.64 -1.48 -11.94
CA ARG A 378 -15.78 -2.88 -12.39
C ARG A 378 -15.00 -3.13 -13.69
N ARG A 379 -13.74 -2.71 -13.73
CA ARG A 379 -12.88 -2.91 -14.91
C ARG A 379 -12.34 -4.34 -15.01
N ILE A 380 -12.43 -4.91 -16.20
CA ILE A 380 -11.65 -6.10 -16.61
C ILE A 380 -10.36 -5.61 -17.27
N TYR A 381 -9.22 -5.90 -16.65
CA TYR A 381 -7.92 -5.62 -17.22
C TYR A 381 -7.50 -6.77 -18.13
N ILE A 382 -7.21 -6.49 -19.40
CA ILE A 382 -6.83 -7.50 -20.40
C ILE A 382 -5.32 -7.41 -20.68
N LYS A 383 -4.67 -8.56 -20.80
CA LYS A 383 -3.23 -8.66 -21.10
C LYS A 383 -2.91 -7.95 -22.42
N GLY A 384 -1.87 -7.11 -22.41
CA GLY A 384 -1.42 -6.36 -23.58
C GLY A 384 -2.18 -5.05 -23.87
N VAL A 385 -3.29 -4.77 -23.18
CA VAL A 385 -3.99 -3.48 -23.31
C VAL A 385 -3.33 -2.42 -22.42
N ASN A 386 -3.16 -1.21 -22.97
CA ASN A 386 -2.55 -0.09 -22.28
C ASN A 386 -3.63 0.87 -21.76
N TYR A 387 -3.83 0.92 -20.45
CA TYR A 387 -4.75 1.86 -19.81
C TYR A 387 -3.98 3.08 -19.27
N PRO A 388 -4.63 4.25 -19.09
CA PRO A 388 -4.01 5.40 -18.41
C PRO A 388 -3.39 5.01 -17.05
N ARG A 389 -2.08 5.17 -16.86
CA ARG A 389 -1.39 4.63 -15.66
C ARG A 389 -1.84 5.25 -14.33
N LYS A 390 -2.33 6.50 -14.40
CA LYS A 390 -2.91 7.24 -13.28
C LYS A 390 -4.27 7.76 -13.70
N LEU A 391 -5.25 7.58 -12.82
CA LEU A 391 -6.58 8.12 -12.93
C LEU A 391 -6.61 9.54 -12.35
N ASN A 392 -7.35 10.39 -13.03
CA ASN A 392 -7.93 11.63 -12.51
C ASN A 392 -9.44 11.57 -12.79
N TRP A 393 -10.21 12.57 -12.37
CA TRP A 393 -11.65 12.59 -12.53
C TRP A 393 -12.08 12.54 -13.99
N ASP A 394 -11.36 13.21 -14.87
CA ASP A 394 -11.69 13.27 -16.29
C ASP A 394 -11.62 11.92 -16.98
N VAL A 395 -10.71 11.05 -16.52
CA VAL A 395 -10.64 9.65 -16.96
C VAL A 395 -11.62 8.80 -16.15
N LEU A 396 -11.58 8.89 -14.82
CA LEU A 396 -12.33 8.02 -13.90
C LEU A 396 -13.84 8.07 -14.15
N LYS A 397 -14.42 9.24 -14.41
CA LYS A 397 -15.86 9.40 -14.62
C LYS A 397 -16.39 8.64 -15.85
N ASN A 398 -15.51 8.13 -16.71
CA ASN A 398 -15.86 7.33 -17.89
C ASN A 398 -15.53 5.84 -17.71
N GLU A 399 -15.08 5.42 -16.53
CA GLU A 399 -14.72 4.04 -16.26
C GLU A 399 -15.96 3.17 -15.99
N PRO A 400 -15.97 1.89 -16.42
CA PRO A 400 -17.13 1.02 -16.31
C PRO A 400 -17.48 0.68 -14.85
N GLY A 401 -18.78 0.65 -14.56
CA GLY A 401 -19.36 0.32 -13.27
C GLY A 401 -19.62 1.53 -12.36
N LEU A 402 -19.14 2.72 -12.71
CA LEU A 402 -19.35 3.92 -11.88
C LEU A 402 -20.77 4.47 -12.00
N ILE A 403 -21.29 4.96 -10.87
CA ILE A 403 -22.53 5.75 -10.78
C ILE A 403 -22.13 7.18 -10.43
N ILE A 404 -22.18 8.08 -11.42
CA ILE A 404 -21.72 9.47 -11.26
C ILE A 404 -22.89 10.46 -11.30
N PRO A 405 -22.77 11.66 -10.72
CA PRO A 405 -23.72 12.74 -10.95
C PRO A 405 -23.82 13.10 -12.44
N ALA A 406 -25.04 13.35 -12.93
CA ALA A 406 -25.29 13.63 -14.34
C ALA A 406 -24.59 14.90 -14.85
N ASP A 407 -24.34 15.87 -13.95
CA ASP A 407 -23.57 17.09 -14.22
C ASP A 407 -22.05 16.85 -14.34
N GLY A 408 -21.60 15.60 -14.11
CA GLY A 408 -20.23 15.17 -14.28
C GLY A 408 -19.27 15.71 -13.22
N ARG A 409 -19.75 16.25 -12.09
CA ARG A 409 -18.91 16.76 -11.00
C ARG A 409 -18.92 15.79 -9.82
N PHE A 410 -17.75 15.57 -9.21
CA PHE A 410 -17.66 14.86 -7.94
C PHE A 410 -17.89 15.82 -6.77
N LEU A 411 -18.31 15.28 -5.62
CA LEU A 411 -18.42 16.06 -4.39
C LEU A 411 -17.05 16.18 -3.72
N LEU A 412 -16.68 17.41 -3.36
CA LEU A 412 -15.47 17.64 -2.58
C LEU A 412 -15.62 17.04 -1.18
N LEU A 413 -14.75 16.08 -0.87
CA LEU A 413 -14.70 15.41 0.43
C LEU A 413 -13.47 15.90 1.20
N VAL A 414 -13.64 16.98 1.96
CA VAL A 414 -12.55 17.58 2.76
C VAL A 414 -12.61 17.18 4.23
N GLY A 415 -11.44 16.87 4.80
CA GLY A 415 -11.25 16.80 6.25
C GLY A 415 -11.22 18.19 6.89
N GLY A 416 -11.41 18.27 8.20
CA GLY A 416 -11.26 19.54 8.93
C GLY A 416 -9.84 20.13 8.79
N LYS A 417 -9.69 21.44 9.01
CA LYS A 417 -8.45 22.24 8.81
C LYS A 417 -7.16 21.63 9.42
N TYR A 418 -7.28 20.75 10.41
CA TYR A 418 -6.16 20.15 11.16
C TYR A 418 -6.00 18.63 10.96
N GLN A 419 -6.82 17.99 10.12
CA GLN A 419 -6.75 16.54 9.89
C GLN A 419 -5.89 16.24 8.66
N THR A 420 -4.86 15.39 8.84
CA THR A 420 -4.02 14.91 7.73
C THR A 420 -4.76 13.94 6.83
N THR A 421 -5.70 13.16 7.38
CA THR A 421 -6.61 12.28 6.63
C THR A 421 -7.99 12.23 7.27
N MET A 422 -9.03 11.92 6.48
CA MET A 422 -10.37 11.67 7.00
C MET A 422 -11.04 10.50 6.27
N SER A 423 -11.71 9.64 7.04
CA SER A 423 -12.37 8.44 6.53
C SER A 423 -13.87 8.64 6.40
N TYR A 424 -14.43 8.20 5.27
CA TYR A 424 -15.86 8.19 4.99
C TYR A 424 -16.38 6.77 4.87
N GLN A 425 -17.60 6.55 5.33
CA GLN A 425 -18.24 5.24 5.34
C GLN A 425 -19.61 5.30 4.69
N CYS A 426 -20.04 4.17 4.12
CA CYS A 426 -21.45 3.95 3.77
C CYS A 426 -22.31 3.91 5.04
N GLN A 427 -23.61 4.19 4.89
CA GLN A 427 -24.57 4.10 5.99
C GLN A 427 -24.60 2.67 6.55
N PRO A 428 -24.24 2.43 7.84
CA PRO A 428 -24.03 1.07 8.34
C PRO A 428 -25.24 0.14 8.17
N ASN A 429 -26.45 0.67 8.34
CA ASN A 429 -27.69 -0.11 8.23
C ASN A 429 -28.06 -0.47 6.78
N SER A 430 -27.48 0.21 5.79
CA SER A 430 -27.69 -0.07 4.37
C SER A 430 -26.84 -1.21 3.83
N ILE A 431 -25.78 -1.63 4.54
CA ILE A 431 -24.80 -2.56 3.97
C ILE A 431 -25.32 -3.99 4.04
N ASN A 432 -25.34 -4.74 2.93
CA ASN A 432 -25.61 -6.19 2.90
C ASN A 432 -24.83 -6.86 1.78
N SER A 433 -23.60 -7.28 2.10
CA SER A 433 -22.66 -7.68 1.07
C SER A 433 -21.98 -9.01 1.37
N PHE A 434 -21.50 -9.69 0.33
CA PHE A 434 -20.63 -10.86 0.43
C PHE A 434 -19.86 -11.06 -0.87
N VAL A 435 -18.73 -11.74 -0.77
CA VAL A 435 -17.97 -12.30 -1.89
C VAL A 435 -17.85 -13.80 -1.68
N GLY A 436 -17.85 -14.58 -2.75
CA GLY A 436 -17.74 -16.03 -2.68
C GLY A 436 -17.26 -16.64 -3.98
N ARG A 437 -16.84 -17.91 -3.93
CA ARG A 437 -16.41 -18.63 -5.12
C ARG A 437 -16.94 -20.05 -5.18
N LEU A 438 -17.14 -20.55 -6.40
CA LEU A 438 -17.31 -21.97 -6.71
C LEU A 438 -15.99 -22.51 -7.25
N VAL A 439 -15.46 -23.55 -6.61
CA VAL A 439 -14.19 -24.17 -7.06
C VAL A 439 -14.43 -24.95 -8.35
N ASP A 440 -15.48 -25.77 -8.39
CA ASP A 440 -15.73 -26.71 -9.49
C ASP A 440 -16.12 -26.00 -10.80
N SER A 441 -16.76 -24.84 -10.68
CA SER A 441 -17.15 -23.98 -11.83
C SER A 441 -16.15 -22.86 -12.10
N GLU A 442 -15.05 -22.76 -11.35
CA GLU A 442 -14.07 -21.68 -11.41
C GLU A 442 -14.69 -20.27 -11.55
N LEU A 443 -15.60 -19.97 -10.63
CA LEU A 443 -16.48 -18.81 -10.72
C LEU A 443 -16.42 -17.97 -9.44
N LEU A 444 -16.26 -16.65 -9.60
CA LEU A 444 -16.38 -15.66 -8.52
C LEU A 444 -17.79 -15.08 -8.57
N PHE A 445 -18.41 -14.90 -7.41
CA PHE A 445 -19.69 -14.20 -7.30
C PHE A 445 -19.67 -13.23 -6.13
N TRP A 446 -20.50 -12.20 -6.21
CA TRP A 446 -20.73 -11.30 -5.09
C TRP A 446 -22.14 -10.73 -5.10
N LYS A 447 -22.52 -10.22 -3.93
CA LYS A 447 -23.63 -9.29 -3.75
C LYS A 447 -23.09 -8.10 -2.95
N ASN A 448 -23.54 -6.91 -3.30
CA ASN A 448 -23.20 -5.70 -2.58
C ASN A 448 -24.41 -4.77 -2.55
N GLU A 449 -24.79 -4.38 -1.35
CA GLU A 449 -25.87 -3.43 -1.09
C GLU A 449 -25.28 -2.33 -0.23
N TYR A 450 -25.41 -1.06 -0.62
CA TYR A 450 -24.82 0.05 0.12
C TYR A 450 -25.47 1.39 -0.24
N ASN A 451 -25.36 2.35 0.67
CA ASN A 451 -25.71 3.75 0.44
C ASN A 451 -24.55 4.66 0.89
N PHE A 452 -23.91 5.31 -0.09
CA PHE A 452 -22.76 6.20 0.12
C PHE A 452 -23.16 7.67 0.08
N ARG A 453 -24.01 8.09 1.03
CA ARG A 453 -24.56 9.48 1.11
C ARG A 453 -23.51 10.58 0.92
N SER A 454 -22.32 10.41 1.50
CA SER A 454 -21.25 11.41 1.41
C SER A 454 -20.82 11.70 -0.02
N ALA A 455 -20.84 10.72 -0.94
CA ALA A 455 -20.44 10.95 -2.33
C ALA A 455 -21.52 11.65 -3.17
N TYR A 456 -22.80 11.51 -2.80
CA TYR A 456 -23.93 12.02 -3.58
C TYR A 456 -24.60 13.26 -2.96
N SER A 457 -24.25 13.64 -1.72
CA SER A 457 -24.98 14.63 -0.91
C SER A 457 -26.46 14.29 -0.70
N GLY A 458 -26.82 13.00 -0.79
CA GLY A 458 -28.20 12.54 -0.70
C GLY A 458 -28.28 11.01 -0.71
N ASP A 459 -29.49 10.47 -0.64
CA ASP A 459 -29.71 9.03 -0.58
C ASP A 459 -29.59 8.35 -1.94
N CYS A 460 -28.69 7.38 -2.06
CA CYS A 460 -28.64 6.52 -3.24
C CYS A 460 -28.36 5.10 -2.77
N LEU A 461 -29.39 4.24 -2.81
CA LEU A 461 -29.24 2.82 -2.47
C LEU A 461 -28.87 2.06 -3.73
N VAL A 462 -27.69 1.43 -3.71
CA VAL A 462 -27.20 0.61 -4.80
C VAL A 462 -27.24 -0.84 -4.36
N LYS A 463 -27.93 -1.68 -5.12
CA LYS A 463 -27.86 -3.14 -5.05
C LYS A 463 -27.21 -3.65 -6.31
N GLU A 464 -26.13 -4.40 -6.17
CA GLU A 464 -25.49 -5.12 -7.26
C GLU A 464 -25.29 -6.59 -6.87
N ALA A 465 -25.40 -7.47 -7.85
CA ALA A 465 -24.95 -8.84 -7.72
C ALA A 465 -24.36 -9.29 -9.05
N ALA A 466 -23.30 -10.09 -9.00
CA ALA A 466 -22.57 -10.43 -10.21
C ALA A 466 -21.87 -11.78 -10.11
N VAL A 467 -21.51 -12.26 -11.30
CA VAL A 467 -20.75 -13.48 -11.54
C VAL A 467 -19.60 -13.13 -12.49
N VAL A 468 -18.42 -13.64 -12.18
CA VAL A 468 -17.24 -13.58 -13.03
C VAL A 468 -16.74 -14.98 -13.31
N THR A 469 -16.46 -15.22 -14.58
CA THR A 469 -15.80 -16.43 -15.09
C THR A 469 -14.60 -16.04 -15.92
N SER A 470 -13.91 -17.02 -16.51
CA SER A 470 -12.86 -16.77 -17.51
C SER A 470 -13.36 -16.02 -18.75
N HIS A 471 -14.67 -16.00 -18.99
CA HIS A 471 -15.28 -15.33 -20.15
C HIS A 471 -15.60 -13.87 -19.90
N GLY A 472 -15.69 -13.41 -18.64
CA GLY A 472 -15.95 -12.02 -18.32
C GLY A 472 -16.89 -11.84 -17.13
N LEU A 473 -17.60 -10.71 -17.12
CA LEU A 473 -18.51 -10.26 -16.08
C LEU A 473 -19.95 -10.27 -16.58
N GLU A 474 -20.84 -10.81 -15.76
CA GLU A 474 -22.28 -10.54 -15.83
C GLU A 474 -22.73 -9.98 -14.49
N ALA A 475 -23.60 -8.97 -14.51
CA ALA A 475 -24.07 -8.31 -13.31
C ALA A 475 -25.54 -7.90 -13.42
N TYR A 476 -26.23 -7.90 -12.29
CA TYR A 476 -27.53 -7.29 -12.09
C TYR A 476 -27.38 -6.08 -11.17
N TYR A 477 -28.03 -4.98 -11.54
CA TYR A 477 -28.11 -3.76 -10.75
C TYR A 477 -29.56 -3.38 -10.46
N GLU A 478 -29.79 -2.82 -9.27
CA GLU A 478 -30.98 -2.08 -8.90
C GLU A 478 -30.52 -0.83 -8.13
N ILE A 479 -30.79 0.35 -8.69
CA ILE A 479 -30.31 1.63 -8.17
C ILE A 479 -31.53 2.50 -7.86
N GLU A 480 -31.73 2.78 -6.58
CA GLU A 480 -32.77 3.67 -6.07
C GLU A 480 -32.13 5.04 -5.78
N ASN A 481 -32.41 6.01 -6.66
CA ASN A 481 -31.81 7.34 -6.59
C ASN A 481 -32.74 8.33 -5.89
N ASN A 482 -32.52 8.56 -4.61
CA ASN A 482 -33.18 9.60 -3.81
C ASN A 482 -32.21 10.75 -3.46
N SER A 483 -31.21 10.99 -4.31
CA SER A 483 -30.13 11.94 -4.03
C SER A 483 -30.52 13.41 -4.28
N GLY A 484 -31.67 13.63 -4.94
CA GLY A 484 -32.12 14.94 -5.39
C GLY A 484 -31.49 15.40 -6.70
N LYS A 485 -30.69 14.56 -7.35
CA LYS A 485 -30.02 14.83 -8.62
C LYS A 485 -30.08 13.60 -9.52
N ASP A 486 -30.06 13.81 -10.83
CA ASP A 486 -29.92 12.72 -11.79
C ASP A 486 -28.52 12.13 -11.72
N LEU A 487 -28.43 10.81 -11.87
CA LEU A 487 -27.17 10.06 -11.89
C LEU A 487 -27.02 9.34 -13.24
N LYS A 488 -25.80 8.93 -13.56
CA LYS A 488 -25.45 8.15 -14.74
C LYS A 488 -24.70 6.90 -14.31
N PHE A 489 -25.14 5.73 -14.75
CA PHE A 489 -24.36 4.50 -14.64
C PHE A 489 -23.55 4.31 -15.92
N ILE A 490 -22.23 4.25 -15.80
CA ILE A 490 -21.32 4.06 -16.94
C ILE A 490 -21.15 2.57 -17.19
N TRP A 491 -21.69 2.08 -18.29
CA TRP A 491 -21.71 0.64 -18.60
C TRP A 491 -20.67 0.24 -19.63
N GLN A 492 -20.30 1.14 -20.54
CA GLN A 492 -19.42 0.79 -21.66
C GLN A 492 -17.94 0.84 -21.26
N ASP A 493 -17.20 -0.23 -21.53
CA ASP A 493 -15.74 -0.19 -21.55
C ASP A 493 -15.22 0.31 -22.90
N ASN A 494 -14.68 1.54 -22.93
CA ASN A 494 -14.19 2.17 -24.15
C ASN A 494 -12.76 1.76 -24.53
N GLU A 495 -12.03 1.10 -23.62
CA GLU A 495 -10.62 0.74 -23.82
C GLU A 495 -10.47 -0.68 -24.40
N ASN A 496 -11.46 -1.54 -24.13
CA ASN A 496 -11.42 -2.95 -24.50
C ASN A 496 -12.40 -3.25 -25.66
N LYS A 497 -11.93 -4.04 -26.63
CA LYS A 497 -12.79 -4.69 -27.62
C LYS A 497 -13.35 -5.98 -27.03
N LEU A 498 -14.46 -5.85 -26.30
CA LEU A 498 -15.18 -6.99 -25.72
C LEU A 498 -16.03 -7.67 -26.80
N ALA A 499 -16.16 -9.00 -26.73
CA ALA A 499 -17.02 -9.78 -27.61
C ALA A 499 -18.50 -9.47 -27.35
N VAL A 500 -18.86 -9.29 -26.08
CA VAL A 500 -20.19 -8.81 -25.67
C VAL A 500 -19.99 -7.66 -24.69
N ASN A 501 -20.64 -6.54 -24.96
CA ASN A 501 -20.71 -5.40 -24.06
C ASN A 501 -22.11 -4.81 -24.22
N ASP A 502 -23.02 -5.17 -23.33
CA ASP A 502 -24.43 -4.81 -23.47
C ASP A 502 -25.12 -4.62 -22.12
N ILE A 503 -26.32 -4.01 -22.19
CA ILE A 503 -27.12 -3.67 -21.03
C ILE A 503 -28.61 -3.83 -21.36
N SER A 504 -29.39 -4.38 -20.41
CA SER A 504 -30.79 -4.77 -20.64
C SER A 504 -31.82 -3.67 -20.40
N VAL A 505 -31.42 -2.40 -20.57
CA VAL A 505 -32.29 -1.23 -20.39
C VAL A 505 -31.94 -0.15 -21.41
N ASP A 506 -32.89 0.72 -21.69
CA ASP A 506 -32.68 1.89 -22.52
C ASP A 506 -31.52 2.74 -21.96
N HIS A 507 -30.62 3.13 -22.85
CA HIS A 507 -29.38 3.81 -22.52
C HIS A 507 -29.09 4.93 -23.52
N GLN A 508 -28.25 5.87 -23.12
CA GLN A 508 -27.84 7.02 -23.91
C GLN A 508 -26.33 6.94 -24.14
N GLY A 509 -25.92 6.49 -25.31
CA GLY A 509 -24.50 6.29 -25.62
C GLY A 509 -23.86 5.30 -24.63
N ASN A 510 -22.85 5.75 -23.89
CA ASN A 510 -22.07 4.92 -22.98
C ASN A 510 -22.64 4.82 -21.54
N PHE A 511 -23.83 5.37 -21.27
CA PHE A 511 -24.41 5.40 -19.92
C PHE A 511 -25.92 5.10 -19.87
N VAL A 512 -26.38 4.64 -18.70
CA VAL A 512 -27.81 4.59 -18.33
C VAL A 512 -28.12 5.78 -17.44
N LEU A 513 -29.16 6.54 -17.79
CA LEU A 513 -29.65 7.65 -16.97
C LEU A 513 -30.49 7.10 -15.81
N ILE A 514 -30.24 7.61 -14.60
CA ILE A 514 -30.97 7.25 -13.39
C ILE A 514 -31.58 8.54 -12.81
N PRO A 515 -32.82 8.87 -13.20
CA PRO A 515 -33.45 10.11 -12.76
C PRO A 515 -33.64 10.16 -11.24
N SER A 516 -33.61 11.35 -10.68
CA SER A 516 -33.92 11.55 -9.26
C SER A 516 -35.34 11.08 -8.92
N GLY A 517 -35.50 10.41 -7.78
CA GLY A 517 -36.76 9.82 -7.30
C GLY A 517 -37.19 8.55 -8.04
N LYS A 518 -36.30 7.91 -8.82
CA LYS A 518 -36.58 6.69 -9.56
C LYS A 518 -35.69 5.54 -9.13
N THR A 519 -36.22 4.33 -9.30
CA THR A 519 -35.49 3.08 -9.22
C THR A 519 -35.34 2.50 -10.61
N ILE A 520 -34.10 2.24 -11.03
CA ILE A 520 -33.79 1.58 -12.30
C ILE A 520 -33.13 0.24 -12.00
N ALA A 521 -33.57 -0.83 -12.68
CA ALA A 521 -32.98 -2.16 -12.58
C ALA A 521 -32.62 -2.70 -13.97
N PHE A 522 -31.48 -3.37 -14.09
CA PHE A 522 -30.97 -3.88 -15.37
C PHE A 522 -29.91 -4.97 -15.16
N ASN A 523 -29.70 -5.76 -16.21
CA ASN A 523 -28.54 -6.63 -16.36
C ASN A 523 -27.49 -5.96 -17.24
N TRP A 524 -26.22 -6.17 -16.92
CA TRP A 524 -25.07 -5.64 -17.63
C TRP A 524 -24.06 -6.75 -17.86
N ARG A 525 -23.51 -6.83 -19.08
CA ARG A 525 -22.53 -7.85 -19.46
C ARG A 525 -21.30 -7.23 -20.09
N MET A 526 -20.13 -7.73 -19.70
CA MET A 526 -18.83 -7.45 -20.30
C MET A 526 -18.07 -8.76 -20.49
N LEU A 527 -18.15 -9.34 -21.68
CA LEU A 527 -17.55 -10.64 -22.00
C LEU A 527 -16.38 -10.48 -22.98
N ILE A 528 -15.25 -11.09 -22.62
CA ILE A 528 -14.03 -11.19 -23.42
C ILE A 528 -14.22 -12.17 -24.58
N SER A 529 -15.08 -13.18 -24.41
CA SER A 529 -15.41 -14.18 -25.43
C SER A 529 -16.91 -14.51 -25.40
N GLU A 530 -17.46 -14.88 -26.56
CA GLU A 530 -18.85 -15.32 -26.68
C GLU A 530 -19.06 -16.66 -25.95
N GLY A 531 -20.30 -16.94 -25.52
CA GLY A 531 -20.71 -18.31 -25.13
C GLY A 531 -20.99 -18.57 -23.65
N VAL A 532 -21.09 -17.54 -22.80
CA VAL A 532 -21.58 -17.71 -21.41
C VAL A 532 -22.82 -16.85 -21.18
N ASP A 533 -23.86 -17.51 -20.67
CA ASP A 533 -25.08 -16.87 -20.19
C ASP A 533 -25.35 -17.40 -18.78
N SER A 534 -24.81 -16.71 -17.78
CA SER A 534 -24.95 -17.09 -16.37
C SER A 534 -26.31 -16.69 -15.80
N LYS A 535 -27.16 -15.98 -16.57
CA LYS A 535 -28.54 -15.57 -16.23
C LYS A 535 -28.71 -15.16 -14.77
N ILE A 536 -28.07 -14.06 -14.41
CA ILE A 536 -28.10 -13.54 -13.04
C ILE A 536 -29.45 -12.89 -12.74
N LYS A 537 -29.96 -13.11 -11.53
CA LYS A 537 -31.09 -12.36 -10.97
C LYS A 537 -30.99 -12.24 -9.45
N ILE A 538 -31.62 -11.19 -8.92
CA ILE A 538 -31.92 -11.09 -7.49
C ILE A 538 -33.40 -11.39 -7.29
N ASP A 539 -33.71 -12.47 -6.56
CA ASP A 539 -35.09 -12.88 -6.25
C ASP A 539 -35.27 -13.00 -4.73
N GLN A 540 -36.25 -12.26 -4.19
CA GLN A 540 -36.49 -12.14 -2.75
C GLN A 540 -35.21 -11.83 -1.94
N GLY A 541 -34.32 -11.02 -2.51
CA GLY A 541 -33.03 -10.64 -1.91
C GLY A 541 -31.90 -11.67 -2.01
N ASN A 542 -32.16 -12.83 -2.63
CA ASN A 542 -31.18 -13.88 -2.90
C ASN A 542 -30.59 -13.72 -4.31
N LEU A 543 -29.28 -13.99 -4.44
CA LEU A 543 -28.63 -14.06 -5.74
C LEU A 543 -28.90 -15.44 -6.36
N THR A 544 -29.38 -15.49 -7.60
CA THR A 544 -29.52 -16.72 -8.39
C THR A 544 -28.75 -16.60 -9.71
N PHE A 545 -28.08 -17.66 -10.14
CA PHE A 545 -27.38 -17.73 -11.42
C PHE A 545 -27.28 -19.18 -11.94
N GLU A 546 -27.05 -19.34 -13.24
CA GLU A 546 -26.89 -20.62 -13.93
C GLU A 546 -25.43 -20.85 -14.33
N SER A 547 -24.85 -22.00 -13.97
CA SER A 547 -23.50 -22.41 -14.41
C SER A 547 -23.34 -23.93 -14.30
N GLY A 548 -23.72 -24.68 -15.34
CA GLY A 548 -23.81 -26.16 -15.23
C GLY A 548 -24.85 -26.62 -14.19
N GLY A 549 -25.87 -25.79 -13.96
CA GLY A 549 -26.96 -25.95 -13.00
C GLY A 549 -27.36 -24.63 -12.35
N VAL A 550 -28.53 -24.59 -11.70
CA VAL A 550 -29.04 -23.38 -11.01
C VAL A 550 -28.47 -23.31 -9.60
N TYR A 551 -27.84 -22.19 -9.27
CA TYR A 551 -27.31 -21.89 -7.94
C TYR A 551 -28.10 -20.75 -7.31
N THR A 552 -28.38 -20.88 -6.01
CA THR A 552 -29.02 -19.84 -5.20
C THR A 552 -28.16 -19.54 -3.98
N VAL A 553 -27.78 -18.27 -3.80
CA VAL A 553 -27.04 -17.79 -2.65
C VAL A 553 -27.99 -17.11 -1.68
N LYS A 554 -28.23 -17.75 -0.53
CA LYS A 554 -29.12 -17.25 0.53
C LYS A 554 -28.30 -16.64 1.67
N VAL A 555 -28.61 -15.40 2.03
CA VAL A 555 -28.03 -14.73 3.20
C VAL A 555 -28.68 -15.31 4.46
N LEU A 556 -27.88 -15.98 5.30
CA LEU A 556 -28.35 -16.54 6.57
C LEU A 556 -28.30 -15.51 7.69
N LYS A 557 -27.27 -14.65 7.66
CA LYS A 557 -27.11 -13.53 8.59
C LYS A 557 -26.42 -12.38 7.86
N LYS A 558 -27.10 -11.22 7.83
CA LYS A 558 -26.67 -10.01 7.12
C LYS A 558 -25.23 -9.66 7.51
N ASN A 559 -24.37 -9.47 6.51
CA ASN A 559 -22.93 -9.17 6.68
C ASN A 559 -22.14 -10.16 7.53
N GLU A 560 -22.59 -11.42 7.64
CA GLU A 560 -21.86 -12.41 8.43
C GLU A 560 -21.78 -13.76 7.73
N LYS A 561 -22.90 -14.27 7.21
CA LYS A 561 -22.98 -15.65 6.74
C LYS A 561 -23.98 -15.82 5.61
N PHE A 562 -23.63 -16.66 4.63
CA PHE A 562 -24.49 -17.08 3.54
C PHE A 562 -24.27 -18.56 3.20
N VAL A 563 -25.25 -19.17 2.53
CA VAL A 563 -25.17 -20.54 1.99
C VAL A 563 -25.41 -20.50 0.49
N VAL A 564 -24.67 -21.32 -0.25
CA VAL A 564 -24.95 -21.56 -1.67
C VAL A 564 -25.60 -22.92 -1.81
N LEU A 565 -26.72 -22.94 -2.50
CA LEU A 565 -27.50 -24.12 -2.82
C LEU A 565 -27.38 -24.42 -4.31
N LYS A 566 -27.27 -25.70 -4.69
CA LYS A 566 -27.51 -26.17 -6.05
C LYS A 566 -28.81 -26.96 -6.04
N GLY A 567 -29.87 -26.37 -6.61
CA GLY A 567 -31.24 -26.77 -6.26
C GLY A 567 -31.48 -26.53 -4.75
N ASP A 568 -31.90 -27.57 -4.02
CA ASP A 568 -32.13 -27.49 -2.57
C ASP A 568 -30.94 -27.98 -1.72
N LYS A 569 -29.85 -28.42 -2.34
CA LYS A 569 -28.71 -29.00 -1.62
C LYS A 569 -27.64 -27.96 -1.32
N PRO A 570 -27.20 -27.79 -0.07
CA PRO A 570 -26.08 -26.93 0.27
C PRO A 570 -24.79 -27.48 -0.33
N VAL A 571 -24.12 -26.66 -1.14
CA VAL A 571 -22.81 -26.99 -1.74
C VAL A 571 -21.65 -26.31 -1.03
N LEU A 572 -21.89 -25.14 -0.43
CA LEU A 572 -20.90 -24.42 0.37
C LEU A 572 -21.56 -23.40 1.29
N ILE A 573 -20.81 -22.97 2.29
CA ILE A 573 -21.17 -21.84 3.17
C ILE A 573 -20.05 -20.82 3.11
N GLY A 574 -20.38 -19.53 3.13
CA GLY A 574 -19.40 -18.45 3.25
C GLY A 574 -19.63 -17.64 4.52
N THR A 575 -18.53 -17.10 5.05
CA THR A 575 -18.54 -16.13 6.15
C THR A 575 -17.66 -14.94 5.81
N ASN A 576 -17.78 -13.88 6.60
CA ASN A 576 -16.92 -12.71 6.52
C ASN A 576 -15.71 -12.78 7.47
N SER A 577 -15.44 -13.93 8.07
CA SER A 577 -14.35 -14.12 9.03
C SER A 577 -13.00 -14.07 8.31
N SER A 578 -11.95 -13.58 8.97
CA SER A 578 -10.57 -13.73 8.49
C SER A 578 -9.93 -15.05 8.90
N VAL A 579 -10.48 -15.75 9.89
CA VAL A 579 -9.81 -16.85 10.62
C VAL A 579 -9.78 -18.15 9.81
N LEU A 580 -8.58 -18.71 9.60
CA LEU A 580 -8.40 -19.92 8.78
C LEU A 580 -9.02 -21.18 9.40
N ASP A 581 -8.77 -21.40 10.70
CA ASP A 581 -9.12 -22.65 11.39
C ASP A 581 -10.51 -22.62 12.04
N GLU A 582 -11.50 -22.11 11.33
CA GLU A 582 -12.87 -21.99 11.81
C GLU A 582 -13.78 -23.12 11.27
N TYR A 583 -14.86 -23.40 11.99
CA TYR A 583 -15.96 -24.21 11.49
C TYR A 583 -17.29 -23.50 11.69
N VAL A 584 -18.28 -23.87 10.87
CA VAL A 584 -19.64 -23.39 11.02
C VAL A 584 -20.62 -24.56 11.11
N LEU A 585 -21.67 -24.38 11.91
CA LEU A 585 -22.80 -25.30 11.95
C LEU A 585 -23.88 -24.82 10.97
N TYR A 586 -24.44 -25.74 10.19
CA TYR A 586 -25.59 -25.54 9.33
C TYR A 586 -26.39 -26.83 9.24
N GLU A 587 -27.69 -26.78 9.55
CA GLU A 587 -28.57 -27.96 9.60
C GLU A 587 -27.98 -29.11 10.44
N LYS A 588 -27.43 -28.77 11.62
CA LYS A 588 -26.75 -29.70 12.57
C LYS A 588 -25.50 -30.40 12.01
N LYS A 589 -25.03 -30.04 10.81
CA LYS A 589 -23.78 -30.52 10.24
C LYS A 589 -22.65 -29.51 10.44
N LYS A 590 -21.44 -30.01 10.65
CA LYS A 590 -20.22 -29.21 10.84
C LYS A 590 -19.50 -29.06 9.50
N TYR A 591 -19.37 -27.82 9.02
CA TYR A 591 -18.62 -27.50 7.82
C TYR A 591 -17.28 -26.87 8.23
N ARG A 592 -16.18 -27.35 7.65
CA ARG A 592 -14.83 -26.84 7.91
C ARG A 592 -14.43 -25.84 6.85
N ARG A 593 -13.71 -24.80 7.26
CA ARG A 593 -13.17 -23.82 6.34
C ARG A 593 -12.05 -24.42 5.51
N ASP A 594 -12.07 -24.16 4.20
CA ASP A 594 -10.96 -24.45 3.32
C ASP A 594 -9.99 -23.25 3.34
N PRO A 595 -8.74 -23.43 3.78
CA PRO A 595 -7.76 -22.35 3.90
C PRO A 595 -7.36 -21.73 2.55
N LYS A 596 -7.64 -22.41 1.42
CA LYS A 596 -7.31 -21.91 0.08
C LYS A 596 -8.38 -20.97 -0.49
N ASN A 597 -9.66 -21.23 -0.19
CA ASN A 597 -10.77 -20.46 -0.75
C ASN A 597 -11.62 -19.71 0.28
N PHE A 598 -11.36 -19.87 1.58
CA PHE A 598 -12.06 -19.21 2.68
C PHE A 598 -13.58 -19.50 2.75
N MET A 599 -14.05 -20.50 2.01
CA MET A 599 -15.41 -21.04 2.08
C MET A 599 -15.42 -22.32 2.93
N TYR A 600 -16.60 -22.74 3.37
CA TYR A 600 -16.78 -23.91 4.21
C TYR A 600 -17.45 -25.03 3.43
N ARG A 601 -16.88 -26.23 3.55
CA ARG A 601 -17.35 -27.47 2.94
C ARG A 601 -17.62 -28.49 4.03
N LEU A 602 -18.54 -29.41 3.75
CA LEU A 602 -18.99 -30.42 4.72
C LEU A 602 -17.82 -31.32 5.15
#